data_AF-A0A7Y2MTN1-F1
#
_entry.id   AF-A0A7Y2MTN1-F1
#
_cell.length_a   1.000
_cell.length_b   1.000
_cell.length_c   1.000
_cell.angle_alpha   90.00
_cell.angle_beta   90.00
_cell.angle_gamma   90.00
#
_symmetry.space_group_name_H-M   'P 1'
#
loop_
_entity.id
_entity.type
_entity.pdbx_description
1 polymer ?
#
loop_
_entity_poly.entity_id
_entity_poly.type
_entity_poly.pdbx_seq_one_letter_code
_entity_poly.pdbx_strand_id
1 'polypeptide(L)'
;MRSSFTLFSILVLVIIGLAAFYISYHFLWALVIVLPIVFIGFYDMFQVKHSILRNFPFLGRSRYIAEWMRPKLYQYFIESDTEGAPINRMFRSIIYQRAKKVLDTAPFGTQVDVYGEGYEWMNHSIAALDPHTLNHHPRVLIGARNCSKAYNASILNISAMSYGSLSRTAIEALNGGASIG
;
A
#
# COMPACT_ATOMS: atom_id res chain seq x y z
N MET A 1 -17.19 -5.91 -30.64
CA MET A 1 -17.50 -4.88 -29.62
C MET A 1 -17.38 -3.46 -30.15
N ARG A 2 -16.35 -3.10 -30.91
CA ARG A 2 -16.31 -1.81 -31.63
C ARG A 2 -17.54 -1.58 -32.52
N SER A 3 -17.85 -2.55 -33.38
CA SER A 3 -19.05 -2.54 -34.24
C SER A 3 -20.36 -2.49 -33.44
N SER A 4 -20.41 -3.20 -32.31
CA SER A 4 -21.54 -3.19 -31.38
C SER A 4 -21.74 -1.81 -30.75
N PHE A 5 -20.66 -1.13 -30.34
CA PHE A 5 -20.70 0.21 -29.77
C PHE A 5 -21.16 1.25 -30.80
N THR A 6 -20.66 1.18 -32.04
CA THR A 6 -21.09 2.10 -33.11
C THR A 6 -22.56 1.89 -33.46
N LEU A 7 -23.01 0.64 -33.56
CA LEU A 7 -24.42 0.31 -33.85
C LEU A 7 -25.35 0.76 -32.72
N PHE A 8 -24.95 0.55 -31.47
CA PHE A 8 -25.69 1.04 -30.31
C PHE A 8 -25.75 2.57 -30.27
N SER A 9 -24.63 3.26 -30.55
CA SER A 9 -24.57 4.72 -30.57
C SER A 9 -25.50 5.31 -31.64
N ILE A 10 -25.51 4.73 -32.84
CA ILE A 10 -26.40 5.15 -33.93
C ILE A 10 -27.86 4.91 -33.54
N LEU A 11 -28.18 3.73 -32.99
CA LEU A 11 -29.53 3.39 -32.57
C LEU A 11 -30.06 4.36 -31.50
N VAL A 12 -29.24 4.70 -30.50
CA VAL A 12 -29.62 5.68 -29.46
C VAL A 12 -29.84 7.07 -30.06
N LEU A 13 -28.98 7.52 -30.97
CA LEU A 13 -29.16 8.82 -31.65
C LEU A 13 -30.42 8.87 -32.51
N VAL A 14 -30.74 7.78 -33.22
CA VAL A 14 -31.97 7.65 -34.02
C VAL A 14 -33.21 7.66 -33.12
N ILE A 15 -33.20 6.93 -31.99
CA ILE A 15 -34.31 6.94 -31.04
C ILE A 15 -34.54 8.34 -30.47
N ILE A 16 -33.48 9.06 -30.10
CA ILE A 16 -33.59 10.44 -29.60
C ILE A 16 -34.15 11.37 -30.68
N GLY A 17 -33.71 11.23 -31.93
CA GLY A 17 -34.23 12.00 -33.06
C GLY A 17 -35.71 11.73 -33.33
N LEU A 18 -36.13 10.46 -33.31
CA LEU A 18 -37.53 10.07 -33.49
C LEU A 18 -38.40 10.56 -32.31
N ALA A 19 -37.93 10.44 -31.07
CA ALA A 19 -38.64 10.93 -29.90
C ALA A 19 -38.77 12.47 -29.92
N ALA A 20 -37.73 13.18 -30.37
CA ALA A 20 -37.76 14.62 -30.53
C ALA A 20 -38.79 15.07 -31.59
N PHE A 21 -38.93 14.28 -32.66
CA PHE A 21 -39.86 14.57 -33.77
C PHE A 21 -41.32 14.22 -33.45
N TYR A 22 -41.57 13.04 -32.85
CA TYR A 22 -42.92 12.52 -32.64
C TYR A 22 -43.54 12.88 -31.28
N ILE A 23 -42.73 13.14 -30.25
CA ILE A 23 -43.23 13.36 -28.87
C ILE A 23 -43.04 14.82 -28.45
N SER A 24 -41.79 15.30 -28.40
CA SER A 24 -41.49 16.66 -27.94
C SER A 24 -40.04 17.04 -28.22
N TYR A 25 -39.79 18.28 -28.64
CA TYR A 25 -38.44 18.80 -28.86
C TYR A 25 -37.53 18.76 -27.62
N HIS A 26 -38.12 18.66 -26.41
CA HIS A 26 -37.37 18.56 -25.15
C HIS A 26 -36.47 17.32 -25.08
N PHE A 27 -36.76 16.26 -25.84
CA PHE A 27 -35.89 15.09 -25.93
C PHE A 27 -34.50 15.40 -26.48
N LEU A 28 -34.32 16.52 -27.18
CA LEU A 28 -32.99 16.98 -27.64
C LEU A 28 -32.05 17.30 -26.47
N TRP A 29 -32.55 17.61 -25.28
CA TRP A 29 -31.72 17.78 -24.08
C TRP A 29 -30.94 16.51 -23.71
N ALA A 30 -31.43 15.32 -24.08
CA ALA A 30 -30.69 14.07 -23.88
C ALA A 30 -29.37 14.04 -24.66
N LEU A 31 -29.26 14.77 -25.79
CA LEU A 31 -28.03 14.86 -26.56
C LEU A 31 -26.89 15.50 -25.78
N VAL A 32 -27.18 16.37 -24.81
CA VAL A 32 -26.16 16.98 -23.94
C VAL A 32 -25.37 15.91 -23.18
N ILE A 33 -26.01 14.79 -22.82
CA ILE A 33 -25.36 13.67 -22.12
C ILE A 33 -24.82 12.65 -23.12
N VAL A 34 -25.59 12.34 -24.16
CA VAL A 34 -25.27 11.26 -25.11
C VAL A 34 -24.11 11.63 -26.04
N LEU A 35 -24.07 12.86 -26.56
CA LEU A 35 -23.01 13.27 -27.49
C LEU A 35 -21.61 13.17 -26.87
N PRO A 36 -21.34 13.68 -25.64
CA PRO A 36 -20.04 13.49 -25.00
C PRO A 36 -19.62 12.02 -24.89
N ILE A 37 -20.53 11.12 -24.51
CA ILE A 37 -20.25 9.68 -24.39
C ILE A 37 -19.87 9.08 -25.75
N VAL A 38 -20.61 9.44 -26.81
CA VAL A 38 -20.34 8.99 -28.18
C VAL A 38 -18.99 9.52 -28.65
N PHE A 39 -18.70 10.81 -28.46
CA PHE A 39 -17.41 11.41 -28.82
C PHE A 39 -16.24 10.75 -28.08
N ILE A 40 -16.37 10.51 -26.77
CA ILE A 40 -15.34 9.82 -25.97
C ILE A 40 -15.15 8.39 -26.46
N GLY A 41 -16.23 7.68 -26.77
CA GLY A 41 -16.15 6.33 -27.32
C GLY A 41 -15.45 6.29 -28.67
N PHE A 42 -15.77 7.20 -29.59
CA PHE A 42 -15.05 7.31 -30.86
C PHE A 42 -13.58 7.67 -30.66
N TYR A 43 -13.27 8.62 -29.78
CA TYR A 43 -11.88 8.92 -29.40
C TYR A 43 -11.14 7.67 -28.90
N ASP A 44 -11.80 6.88 -28.03
CA ASP A 44 -11.26 5.63 -27.50
C ASP A 44 -10.99 4.59 -28.60
N MET A 45 -11.79 4.57 -29.68
CA MET A 45 -11.60 3.68 -30.82
C MET A 45 -10.39 4.03 -31.70
N PHE A 46 -10.10 5.32 -31.84
CA PHE A 46 -9.02 5.82 -32.71
C PHE A 46 -7.66 5.90 -32.00
N GLN A 47 -7.63 6.04 -30.68
CA GLN A 47 -6.36 6.08 -29.96
C GLN A 47 -5.56 4.78 -30.11
N VAL A 48 -4.24 4.92 -30.15
CA VAL A 48 -3.29 3.80 -30.27
C VAL A 48 -2.63 3.41 -28.95
N LYS A 49 -2.77 4.22 -27.91
CA LYS A 49 -2.04 4.05 -26.63
C LYS A 49 -2.58 2.93 -25.76
N HIS A 50 -3.90 2.77 -25.67
CA HIS A 50 -4.54 1.81 -24.76
C HIS A 50 -5.36 0.78 -25.53
N SER A 51 -4.83 -0.44 -25.68
CA SER A 51 -5.48 -1.54 -26.39
C SER A 51 -6.86 -1.92 -25.84
N ILE A 52 -7.05 -1.81 -24.52
CA ILE A 52 -8.32 -2.12 -23.85
C ILE A 52 -9.39 -1.09 -24.23
N LEU A 53 -9.09 0.20 -24.12
CA LEU A 53 -10.01 1.29 -24.50
C LEU A 53 -10.38 1.21 -25.98
N ARG A 54 -9.41 0.83 -26.81
CA ARG A 54 -9.63 0.63 -28.25
C ARG A 54 -10.61 -0.51 -28.52
N ASN A 55 -10.51 -1.63 -27.81
CA ASN A 55 -11.37 -2.80 -28.02
C ASN A 55 -12.75 -2.67 -27.36
N PHE A 56 -12.83 -1.90 -26.27
CA PHE A 56 -14.04 -1.66 -25.46
C PHE A 56 -14.24 -0.14 -25.29
N PRO A 57 -14.73 0.56 -26.33
CA PRO A 57 -14.92 2.01 -26.27
C PRO A 57 -15.84 2.40 -25.13
N PHE A 58 -15.50 3.45 -24.39
CA PHE A 58 -16.20 3.93 -23.18
C PHE A 58 -16.18 2.94 -21.99
N LEU A 59 -16.64 1.70 -22.17
CA LEU A 59 -16.70 0.67 -21.12
C LEU A 59 -15.32 0.32 -20.55
N GLY A 60 -14.27 0.32 -21.36
CA GLY A 60 -12.91 0.04 -20.90
C GLY A 60 -12.40 1.04 -19.85
N ARG A 61 -12.99 2.24 -19.77
CA ARG A 61 -12.64 3.24 -18.74
C ARG A 61 -13.03 2.80 -17.34
N SER A 62 -14.10 1.99 -17.21
CA SER A 62 -14.52 1.43 -15.92
C SER A 62 -13.42 0.61 -15.25
N ARG A 63 -12.59 -0.09 -16.04
CA ARG A 63 -11.43 -0.83 -15.53
C ARG A 63 -10.44 0.09 -14.84
N TYR A 64 -10.09 1.22 -15.45
CA TYR A 64 -9.12 2.16 -14.88
C TYR A 64 -9.69 2.89 -13.66
N ILE A 65 -10.99 3.18 -13.66
CA ILE A 65 -11.68 3.70 -12.48
C ILE A 65 -11.62 2.66 -11.35
N ALA A 66 -11.91 1.39 -11.64
CA ALA A 66 -11.82 0.31 -10.66
C ALA A 66 -10.39 0.11 -10.14
N GLU A 67 -9.38 0.20 -11.01
CA GLU A 67 -7.97 0.11 -10.64
C GLU A 67 -7.55 1.24 -9.69
N TRP A 68 -7.99 2.47 -9.98
CA TRP A 68 -7.74 3.61 -9.10
C TRP A 68 -8.51 3.54 -7.77
N MET A 69 -9.72 2.99 -7.78
CA MET A 69 -10.52 2.77 -6.57
C MET A 69 -10.01 1.60 -5.74
N ARG A 70 -9.39 0.59 -6.36
CA ARG A 70 -8.93 -0.64 -5.70
C ARG A 70 -8.16 -0.39 -4.41
N PRO A 71 -7.07 0.40 -4.35
CA PRO A 71 -6.32 0.60 -3.10
C PRO A 71 -7.16 1.27 -2.03
N LYS A 72 -8.05 2.19 -2.39
CA LYS A 72 -8.94 2.90 -1.44
C LYS A 72 -9.98 1.96 -0.87
N LEU A 73 -10.65 1.19 -1.74
CA LEU A 73 -11.63 0.21 -1.30
C LEU A 73 -10.97 -0.84 -0.42
N TYR A 74 -9.81 -1.34 -0.83
CA TYR A 74 -9.04 -2.32 -0.06
C TYR A 74 -8.71 -1.78 1.34
N GLN A 75 -8.10 -0.60 1.44
CA GLN A 75 -7.70 0.00 2.72
C GLN A 75 -8.88 0.23 3.70
N TYR A 76 -10.07 0.60 3.21
CA TYR A 76 -11.20 0.95 4.09
C TYR A 76 -12.13 -0.22 4.41
N PHE A 77 -12.32 -1.15 3.46
CA PHE A 77 -13.34 -2.20 3.57
C PHE A 77 -12.77 -3.62 3.73
N ILE A 78 -11.53 -3.87 3.30
CA ILE A 78 -10.95 -5.22 3.27
C ILE A 78 -9.75 -5.37 4.21
N GLU A 79 -8.87 -4.36 4.24
CA GLU A 79 -7.66 -4.36 5.07
C GLU A 79 -8.05 -4.50 6.56
N SER A 80 -7.47 -5.51 7.21
CA SER A 80 -7.67 -5.76 8.63
C SER A 80 -6.93 -4.72 9.48
N ASP A 81 -7.20 -4.68 10.78
CA ASP A 81 -6.56 -3.69 11.66
C ASP A 81 -5.05 -3.96 11.85
N THR A 82 -4.64 -5.22 11.79
CA THR A 82 -3.26 -5.69 12.05
C THR A 82 -2.41 -5.79 10.78
N GLU A 83 -3.03 -5.97 9.62
CA GLU A 83 -2.34 -6.05 8.33
C GLU A 83 -2.23 -4.67 7.66
N GLY A 84 -1.40 -4.60 6.61
CA GLY A 84 -1.20 -3.41 5.80
C GLY A 84 0.23 -2.88 5.88
N ALA A 85 0.72 -2.37 4.75
CA ALA A 85 2.06 -1.83 4.60
C ALA A 85 2.02 -0.35 4.19
N PRO A 86 2.98 0.49 4.64
CA PRO A 86 4.04 0.19 5.62
C PRO A 86 3.58 0.24 7.08
N ILE A 87 2.41 0.84 7.35
CA ILE A 87 1.85 0.99 8.70
C ILE A 87 0.38 0.53 8.66
N ASN A 88 0.04 -0.45 9.48
CA ASN A 88 -1.31 -0.99 9.58
C ASN A 88 -2.33 0.02 10.16
N ARG A 89 -3.62 -0.33 10.09
CA ARG A 89 -4.69 0.55 10.56
C ARG A 89 -4.68 0.72 12.09
N MET A 90 -4.30 -0.30 12.85
CA MET A 90 -4.18 -0.25 14.31
C MET A 90 -3.20 0.84 14.77
N PHE A 91 -2.01 0.95 14.18
CA PHE A 91 -1.07 2.02 14.54
C PHE A 91 -1.55 3.40 14.08
N ARG A 92 -2.14 3.49 12.87
CA ARG A 92 -2.69 4.75 12.36
C ARG A 92 -3.81 5.30 13.26
N SER A 93 -4.68 4.44 13.77
CA SER A 93 -5.79 4.86 14.65
C SER A 93 -5.28 5.42 15.98
N ILE A 94 -4.27 4.79 16.59
CA ILE A 94 -3.62 5.29 17.81
C ILE A 94 -2.99 6.66 17.56
N ILE A 95 -2.27 6.84 16.45
CA ILE A 95 -1.68 8.13 16.08
C ILE A 95 -2.78 9.20 15.96
N TYR A 96 -3.89 8.90 15.29
CA TYR A 96 -5.00 9.84 15.13
C TYR A 96 -5.69 10.17 16.45
N GLN A 97 -5.88 9.21 17.34
CA GLN A 97 -6.47 9.43 18.66
C GLN A 97 -5.59 10.36 19.51
N ARG A 98 -4.28 10.09 19.54
CA ARG A 98 -3.30 10.93 20.23
C ARG A 98 -3.26 12.35 19.67
N ALA A 99 -3.23 12.48 18.34
CA ALA A 99 -3.23 13.79 17.68
C ALA A 99 -4.49 14.61 18.02
N LYS A 100 -5.63 13.93 18.20
CA LYS A 100 -6.90 14.55 18.60
C LYS A 100 -7.07 14.71 20.12
N LYS A 101 -6.08 14.31 20.93
CA LYS A 101 -6.15 14.29 22.41
C LYS A 101 -7.38 13.56 22.95
N VAL A 102 -7.79 12.48 22.27
CA VAL A 102 -8.85 11.59 22.73
C VAL A 102 -8.22 10.32 23.30
N LEU A 103 -9.01 9.56 24.07
CA LEU A 103 -8.60 8.29 24.66
C LEU A 103 -8.04 7.35 23.56
N ASP A 104 -6.80 6.92 23.74
CA ASP A 104 -6.05 6.07 22.82
C ASP A 104 -6.02 4.60 23.23
N THR A 105 -6.66 4.25 24.36
CA THR A 105 -6.69 2.89 24.91
C THR A 105 -7.95 2.14 24.48
N ALA A 106 -7.77 0.97 23.88
CA ALA A 106 -8.85 0.05 23.52
C ALA A 106 -8.73 -1.24 24.37
N PRO A 107 -9.71 -1.56 25.25
CA PRO A 107 -9.63 -2.71 26.14
C PRO A 107 -10.09 -4.00 25.43
N PHE A 108 -9.39 -4.41 24.36
CA PHE A 108 -9.78 -5.56 23.54
C PHE A 108 -8.78 -6.73 23.56
N GLY A 109 -7.75 -6.65 24.42
CA GLY A 109 -6.65 -7.60 24.43
C GLY A 109 -5.70 -7.44 23.23
N THR A 110 -4.82 -8.42 23.01
CA THR A 110 -3.94 -8.42 21.83
C THR A 110 -4.72 -8.82 20.59
N GLN A 111 -4.66 -7.98 19.55
CA GLN A 111 -5.23 -8.31 18.23
C GLN A 111 -4.22 -9.02 17.33
N VAL A 112 -2.94 -8.96 17.69
CA VAL A 112 -1.84 -9.57 16.94
C VAL A 112 -1.78 -11.06 17.27
N ASP A 113 -1.53 -11.88 16.24
CA ASP A 113 -1.27 -13.30 16.42
C ASP A 113 0.09 -13.51 17.09
N VAL A 114 0.06 -13.86 18.39
CA VAL A 114 1.26 -14.09 19.21
C VAL A 114 1.94 -15.44 18.94
N TYR A 115 1.31 -16.31 18.17
CA TYR A 115 1.88 -17.59 17.74
C TYR A 115 2.29 -17.57 16.26
N GLY A 116 2.05 -16.46 15.57
CA GLY A 116 2.42 -16.29 14.17
C GLY A 116 3.93 -16.27 13.97
N GLU A 117 4.35 -16.72 12.78
CA GLU A 117 5.77 -16.65 12.39
C GLU A 117 6.28 -15.21 12.44
N GLY A 118 7.44 -15.01 13.08
CA GLY A 118 8.07 -13.69 13.24
C GLY A 118 7.55 -12.89 14.44
N TYR A 119 6.53 -13.35 15.16
CA TYR A 119 6.22 -12.78 16.47
C TYR A 119 7.23 -13.29 17.50
N GLU A 120 8.03 -12.38 18.04
CA GLU A 120 9.02 -12.67 19.07
C GLU A 120 8.63 -11.98 20.38
N TRP A 121 8.74 -12.71 21.49
CA TRP A 121 8.47 -12.18 22.82
C TRP A 121 9.64 -12.52 23.76
N MET A 122 10.12 -11.51 24.48
CA MET A 122 11.13 -11.69 25.52
C MET A 122 10.47 -11.54 26.89
N ASN A 123 10.57 -12.59 27.72
CA ASN A 123 10.14 -12.52 29.11
C ASN A 123 11.27 -11.96 29.99
N HIS A 124 10.88 -11.20 31.01
CA HIS A 124 11.82 -10.77 32.04
C HIS A 124 12.37 -11.99 32.80
N SER A 125 13.70 -12.05 32.94
CA SER A 125 14.35 -13.08 33.77
C SER A 125 14.31 -12.65 35.23
N ILE A 126 13.71 -13.49 36.09
CA ILE A 126 13.76 -13.33 37.55
C ILE A 126 15.10 -13.75 38.16
N ALA A 127 15.96 -14.41 37.37
CA ALA A 127 17.31 -14.83 37.76
C ALA A 127 18.33 -13.87 37.15
N ALA A 128 18.33 -12.62 37.60
CA ALA A 128 19.30 -11.63 37.16
C ALA A 128 20.71 -12.03 37.63
N LEU A 129 21.68 -12.00 36.71
CA LEU A 129 23.09 -12.19 37.01
C LEU A 129 23.73 -10.85 37.38
N ASP A 130 24.75 -10.88 38.24
CA ASP A 130 25.51 -9.69 38.59
C ASP A 130 26.24 -9.15 37.34
N PRO A 131 25.96 -7.91 36.90
CA PRO A 131 26.61 -7.32 35.72
C PRO A 131 28.14 -7.32 35.78
N HIS A 132 28.74 -7.28 36.96
CA HIS A 132 30.21 -7.30 37.13
C HIS A 132 30.84 -8.67 36.90
N THR A 133 30.03 -9.73 36.88
CA THR A 133 30.48 -11.11 36.63
C THR A 133 30.34 -11.53 35.17
N LEU A 134 29.71 -10.69 34.34
CA LEU A 134 29.45 -10.97 32.92
C LEU A 134 30.63 -10.54 32.04
N ASN A 135 30.79 -11.23 30.91
CA ASN A 135 31.69 -10.78 29.87
C ASN A 135 31.11 -9.53 29.19
N HIS A 136 31.78 -8.39 29.37
CA HIS A 136 31.38 -7.11 28.76
C HIS A 136 31.59 -7.02 27.25
N HIS A 137 32.39 -7.93 26.67
CA HIS A 137 32.67 -7.98 25.24
C HIS A 137 32.44 -9.40 24.71
N PRO A 138 31.18 -9.86 24.66
CA PRO A 138 30.87 -11.20 24.18
C PRO A 138 31.13 -11.26 22.67
N ARG A 139 31.98 -12.19 22.27
CA ARG A 139 32.34 -12.42 20.87
C ARG A 139 32.19 -13.88 20.49
N VAL A 140 31.89 -14.13 19.23
CA VAL A 140 31.72 -15.47 18.66
C VAL A 140 32.68 -15.67 17.50
N LEU A 141 33.33 -16.84 17.45
CA LEU A 141 34.17 -17.22 16.33
C LEU A 141 33.28 -17.58 15.13
N ILE A 142 33.40 -16.81 14.05
CA ILE A 142 32.73 -17.04 12.78
C ILE A 142 33.72 -17.71 11.82
N GLY A 143 33.35 -18.89 11.35
CA GLY A 143 34.18 -19.73 10.47
C GLY A 143 34.61 -21.03 11.16
N ALA A 144 34.43 -22.15 10.46
CA ALA A 144 34.82 -23.49 10.92
C ALA A 144 36.06 -24.00 10.14
N ARG A 145 36.31 -25.31 10.14
CA ARG A 145 37.49 -25.95 9.52
C ARG A 145 37.72 -25.59 8.04
N ASN A 146 36.67 -25.31 7.29
CA ASN A 146 36.76 -25.00 5.85
C ASN A 146 36.86 -23.49 5.56
N CYS A 147 36.98 -22.64 6.59
CA CYS A 147 37.11 -21.19 6.41
C CYS A 147 38.59 -20.79 6.41
N SER A 148 39.09 -20.25 5.29
CA SER A 148 40.48 -19.80 5.18
C SER A 148 40.82 -18.59 6.07
N LYS A 149 39.80 -17.85 6.52
CA LYS A 149 39.93 -16.67 7.39
C LYS A 149 38.78 -16.62 8.40
N ALA A 150 38.82 -17.51 9.39
CA ALA A 150 37.94 -17.39 10.55
C ALA A 150 38.24 -16.09 11.31
N TYR A 151 37.20 -15.44 11.85
CA TYR A 151 37.34 -14.19 12.57
C TYR A 151 36.41 -14.16 13.79
N ASN A 152 36.77 -13.39 14.80
CA ASN A 152 35.98 -13.27 16.02
C ASN A 152 35.12 -11.99 15.94
N ALA A 153 33.80 -12.13 16.04
CA ALA A 153 32.85 -11.04 15.84
C ALA A 153 32.07 -10.73 17.12
N SER A 154 31.70 -9.47 17.34
CA SER A 154 30.73 -9.11 18.39
C SER A 154 29.39 -9.80 18.10
N ILE A 155 28.69 -10.24 19.15
CA ILE A 155 27.33 -10.80 19.03
C ILE A 155 26.33 -9.73 18.54
N LEU A 156 26.57 -8.47 18.91
CA LEU A 156 25.74 -7.33 18.51
C LEU A 156 26.50 -6.49 17.49
N ASN A 157 25.92 -6.32 16.31
CA ASN A 157 26.49 -5.50 15.23
C ASN A 157 25.54 -4.37 14.85
N ILE A 158 26.11 -3.33 14.25
CA ILE A 158 25.35 -2.20 13.71
C ILE A 158 24.80 -2.61 12.34
N SER A 159 23.48 -2.66 12.20
CA SER A 159 22.83 -3.03 10.95
C SER A 159 22.91 -1.91 9.91
N ALA A 160 22.66 -2.25 8.64
CA ALA A 160 22.61 -1.27 7.55
C ALA A 160 21.39 -0.35 7.73
N MET A 161 21.60 0.85 8.27
CA MET A 161 20.58 1.87 8.44
C MET A 161 20.77 2.99 7.40
N SER A 162 19.69 3.39 6.72
CA SER A 162 19.75 4.36 5.63
C SER A 162 20.18 5.75 6.12
N TYR A 163 21.11 6.39 5.38
CA TYR A 163 21.51 7.77 5.59
C TYR A 163 20.31 8.69 5.28
N GLY A 164 19.67 9.19 6.34
CA GLY A 164 18.43 9.97 6.25
C GLY A 164 17.33 9.51 7.21
N SER A 165 17.35 8.24 7.63
CA SER A 165 16.43 7.74 8.67
C SER A 165 16.92 8.06 10.09
N LEU A 166 18.22 8.34 10.25
CA LEU A 166 18.86 8.68 11.52
C LEU A 166 19.51 10.06 11.47
N SER A 167 19.57 10.72 12.63
CA SER A 167 20.31 11.98 12.76
C SER A 167 21.80 11.79 12.56
N ARG A 168 22.49 12.84 12.13
CA ARG A 168 23.95 12.84 11.98
C ARG A 168 24.67 12.38 13.26
N THR A 169 24.23 12.88 14.42
CA THR A 169 24.79 12.53 15.72
C THR A 169 24.62 11.04 16.05
N ALA A 170 23.49 10.43 15.69
CA ALA A 170 23.29 8.99 15.89
C ALA A 170 24.26 8.17 15.03
N ILE A 171 24.50 8.57 13.78
CA ILE A 171 25.45 7.89 12.90
C ILE A 171 26.89 8.03 13.42
N GLU A 172 27.30 9.23 13.85
CA GLU A 172 28.63 9.46 14.42
C GLU A 172 28.85 8.63 15.71
N ALA A 173 27.84 8.54 16.58
CA ALA A 173 27.92 7.72 17.79
C ALA A 173 28.03 6.22 17.47
N LEU A 174 27.25 5.72 16.51
CA LEU A 174 27.33 4.34 16.03
C LEU A 174 28.71 4.00 15.45
N ASN A 175 29.25 4.88 14.59
CA ASN A 175 30.59 4.71 14.03
C ASN A 175 31.68 4.75 15.11
N GLY A 176 31.54 5.64 16.10
CA GLY A 176 32.43 5.68 17.26
C GLY A 176 32.42 4.36 18.03
N GLY A 177 31.24 3.82 18.30
CA GLY A 177 31.08 2.50 18.94
C GLY A 177 31.72 1.37 18.13
N ALA A 178 31.49 1.32 16.82
CA ALA A 178 32.12 0.33 15.94
C ALA A 178 33.65 0.42 15.90
N SER A 179 34.19 1.64 16.02
CA SER A 179 35.65 1.85 16.08
C SER A 179 36.27 1.37 17.41
N ILE A 180 35.51 1.40 18.50
CA ILE A 180 35.98 0.96 19.82
C ILE A 180 36.00 -0.58 19.89
N GLY A 181 35.05 -1.24 19.25
CA GLY A 181 35.03 -2.70 19.06
C GLY A 181 33.87 -3.43 19.73
#